data_AF-A0A9D0L732-F1
#
_entry.id   AF-A0A9D0L732-F1
#
_cell.length_a   1.000
_cell.length_b   1.000
_cell.length_c   1.000
_cell.angle_alpha   90.00
_cell.angle_beta   90.00
_cell.angle_gamma   90.00
#
_symmetry.space_group_name_H-M   'P 1'
#
loop_
_entity.id
_entity.type
_entity.pdbx_description
1 polymer ?
#
loop_
_entity_poly.entity_id
_entity_poly.type
_entity_poly.pdbx_seq_one_letter_code
_entity_poly.pdbx_strand_id
1 'polypeptide(L)'
;MARRGPRAFARRVLQTGLLIELALAVGDMLLNHYKVLPSPLRRSVNIAREDSIGTWFAVVQVLAVGVVAWLLYRRAKAADEPPWVARSWAFLCGFFVYMSVDDAAKIHERVGSTFKKGVAFFPSYAWQAIYAPLFGGAALLLLFMAWRVVRQRTARWWIPVGLACYVAAVALDFAEGIDGVHQAWAALLGWKTHTVSHVQKVIEETIE
;
A
#
# COMPACT_ATOMS: atom_id res chain seq x y z
N MET A 1 15.83 -23.26 -24.52
CA MET A 1 15.49 -22.13 -23.61
C MET A 1 15.99 -22.42 -22.21
N ALA A 2 17.06 -21.76 -21.74
CA ALA A 2 17.57 -21.97 -20.39
C ALA A 2 16.53 -21.50 -19.35
N ARG A 3 16.05 -22.42 -18.49
CA ARG A 3 15.16 -22.08 -17.38
C ARG A 3 15.89 -21.12 -16.45
N ARG A 4 15.54 -19.85 -16.51
CA ARG A 4 16.09 -18.82 -15.63
C ARG A 4 15.65 -19.12 -14.20
N GLY A 5 16.59 -19.12 -13.25
CA GLY A 5 16.33 -19.53 -11.88
C GLY A 5 15.36 -18.61 -11.12
N PRO A 6 14.80 -19.06 -9.98
CA PRO A 6 13.76 -18.35 -9.21
C PRO A 6 14.11 -16.90 -8.83
N ARG A 7 15.40 -16.60 -8.61
CA ARG A 7 15.88 -15.25 -8.29
C ARG A 7 15.70 -14.26 -9.44
N ALA A 8 15.95 -14.71 -10.67
CA ALA A 8 15.79 -13.87 -11.85
C ALA A 8 14.30 -13.57 -12.10
N PHE A 9 13.42 -14.51 -11.76
CA PHE A 9 11.98 -14.29 -11.80
C PHE A 9 11.53 -13.25 -10.77
N ALA A 10 11.86 -13.43 -9.48
CA ALA A 10 11.49 -12.48 -8.43
C ALA A 10 11.99 -11.05 -8.71
N ARG A 11 13.23 -10.92 -9.20
CA ARG A 11 13.79 -9.62 -9.59
C ARG A 11 12.99 -8.96 -10.72
N ARG A 12 12.56 -9.73 -11.73
CA ARG A 12 11.75 -9.19 -12.83
C ARG A 12 10.37 -8.77 -12.39
N VAL A 13 9.73 -9.54 -11.51
CA VAL A 13 8.43 -9.15 -10.94
C VAL A 13 8.56 -7.81 -10.24
N LEU A 14 9.55 -7.65 -9.36
CA LEU A 14 9.82 -6.38 -8.67
C LEU A 14 10.12 -5.24 -9.67
N GLN A 15 11.06 -5.44 -10.60
CA GLN A 15 11.42 -4.42 -11.58
C GLN A 15 10.24 -4.01 -12.47
N THR A 16 9.43 -4.97 -12.89
CA THR A 16 8.27 -4.69 -13.74
C THR A 16 7.19 -3.94 -12.95
N GLY A 17 6.96 -4.32 -11.69
CA GLY A 17 6.05 -3.60 -10.79
C GLY A 17 6.47 -2.14 -10.60
N LEU A 18 7.72 -1.91 -10.20
CA LEU A 18 8.27 -0.57 -10.00
C LEU A 18 8.21 0.28 -11.28
N LEU A 19 8.44 -0.31 -12.45
CA LEU A 19 8.34 0.40 -13.73
C LEU A 19 6.89 0.79 -14.06
N ILE A 20 5.92 -0.08 -13.73
CA ILE A 20 4.49 0.21 -13.91
C ILE A 20 4.06 1.32 -12.95
N GLU A 21 4.41 1.23 -11.67
CA GLU A 21 4.13 2.26 -10.65
C GLU A 21 4.70 3.61 -11.06
N LEU A 22 5.98 3.65 -11.46
CA LEU A 22 6.62 4.88 -11.91
C LEU A 22 5.93 5.44 -13.17
N ALA A 23 5.56 4.58 -14.12
CA ALA A 23 4.84 5.02 -15.32
C ALA A 23 3.45 5.57 -14.99
N LEU A 24 2.75 4.99 -14.03
CA LEU A 24 1.44 5.46 -13.55
C LEU A 24 1.58 6.80 -12.82
N ALA A 25 2.55 6.95 -11.92
CA ALA A 25 2.81 8.19 -11.19
C ALA A 25 3.22 9.35 -12.12
N VAL A 26 4.14 9.09 -13.05
CA VAL A 26 4.53 10.08 -14.07
C VAL A 26 3.34 10.40 -14.99
N GLY A 27 2.58 9.38 -15.38
CA GLY A 27 1.36 9.55 -16.17
C GLY A 27 0.34 10.44 -15.48
N ASP A 28 0.09 10.24 -14.19
CA ASP A 28 -0.79 11.09 -13.40
C ASP A 28 -0.29 12.53 -13.35
N MET A 29 0.98 12.73 -12.99
CA MET A 29 1.58 14.06 -12.92
C MET A 29 1.52 14.81 -14.26
N LEU A 30 1.74 14.13 -15.39
CA LEU A 30 1.68 14.78 -16.70
C LEU A 30 0.23 15.05 -17.16
N LEU A 31 -0.68 14.11 -16.91
CA LEU A 31 -2.00 14.12 -17.54
C LEU A 31 -3.07 14.76 -16.64
N ASN A 32 -3.02 14.55 -15.32
CA ASN A 32 -3.97 15.10 -14.34
C ASN A 32 -3.57 16.47 -13.82
N HIS A 33 -2.31 16.67 -13.42
CA HIS A 33 -1.87 17.97 -12.88
C HIS A 33 -1.97 19.08 -13.94
N TYR A 34 -1.46 18.82 -15.15
CA TYR A 34 -1.50 19.77 -16.27
C TYR A 34 -2.78 19.70 -17.11
N LYS A 35 -3.71 18.79 -16.77
CA LYS A 35 -5.04 18.67 -17.37
C LYS A 35 -5.02 18.48 -18.90
N VAL A 36 -4.05 17.73 -19.41
CA VAL A 36 -3.82 17.55 -20.86
C VAL A 36 -4.92 16.74 -21.55
N LEU A 37 -5.59 15.83 -20.83
CA LEU A 37 -6.62 14.94 -21.39
C LEU A 37 -8.06 15.32 -20.97
N PRO A 38 -9.08 14.83 -21.69
CA PRO A 38 -10.48 14.89 -21.27
C PRO A 38 -10.71 14.19 -19.91
N SER A 39 -11.71 14.67 -19.17
CA SER A 39 -11.99 14.24 -17.79
C SER A 39 -12.10 12.71 -17.59
N PRO A 40 -12.80 11.93 -18.45
CA PRO A 40 -12.91 10.48 -18.23
C PRO A 40 -11.55 9.76 -18.31
N LEU A 41 -10.73 10.09 -19.30
CA LEU A 41 -9.41 9.48 -19.50
C LEU A 41 -8.44 9.87 -18.39
N ARG A 42 -8.50 11.13 -17.93
CA ARG A 42 -7.72 11.59 -16.79
C ARG A 42 -8.02 10.81 -15.53
N ARG A 43 -9.31 10.56 -15.24
CA ARG A 43 -9.72 9.81 -14.04
C ARG A 43 -9.16 8.38 -14.05
N SER A 44 -9.13 7.72 -15.20
CA SER A 44 -8.61 6.35 -15.32
C SER A 44 -7.11 6.24 -14.99
N VAL A 45 -6.32 7.28 -15.23
CA VAL A 45 -4.88 7.31 -14.92
C VAL A 45 -4.53 8.10 -13.67
N ASN A 46 -5.55 8.53 -12.90
CA ASN A 46 -5.34 9.33 -11.71
C ASN A 46 -5.06 8.44 -10.50
N ILE A 47 -3.78 8.29 -10.14
CA ILE A 47 -3.41 7.40 -9.04
C ILE A 47 -3.92 7.88 -7.68
N ALA A 48 -4.13 9.19 -7.51
CA ALA A 48 -4.71 9.79 -6.31
C ALA A 48 -6.24 9.58 -6.19
N ARG A 49 -6.79 8.64 -6.96
CA ARG A 49 -8.19 8.23 -6.92
C ARG A 49 -8.26 6.71 -6.81
N GLU A 50 -9.14 6.27 -5.92
CA GLU A 50 -9.46 4.87 -5.67
C GLU A 50 -10.33 4.19 -6.77
N ASP A 51 -10.59 4.87 -7.90
CA ASP A 51 -11.33 4.31 -9.06
C ASP A 51 -10.49 4.29 -10.35
N SER A 52 -9.16 4.15 -10.20
CA SER A 52 -8.20 4.25 -11.29
C SER A 52 -7.54 2.92 -11.66
N ILE A 53 -6.80 2.92 -12.78
CA ILE A 53 -5.91 1.80 -13.17
C ILE A 53 -4.82 1.59 -12.12
N GLY A 54 -4.38 2.67 -11.45
CA GLY A 54 -3.44 2.59 -10.34
C GLY A 54 -3.99 1.77 -9.18
N THR A 55 -5.20 2.07 -8.73
CA THR A 55 -5.88 1.31 -7.67
C THR A 55 -6.08 -0.15 -8.07
N TRP A 56 -6.51 -0.42 -9.31
CA TRP A 56 -6.64 -1.80 -9.77
C TRP A 56 -5.30 -2.55 -9.73
N PHE A 57 -4.21 -1.89 -10.12
CA PHE A 57 -2.88 -2.47 -10.07
C PHE A 57 -2.45 -2.79 -8.63
N ALA A 58 -2.62 -1.84 -7.70
CA ALA A 58 -2.35 -2.01 -6.27
C ALA A 58 -3.16 -3.18 -5.67
N VAL A 59 -4.48 -3.22 -5.92
CA VAL A 59 -5.38 -4.31 -5.49
C VAL A 59 -4.88 -5.68 -5.94
N VAL A 60 -4.40 -5.79 -7.17
CA VAL A 60 -3.84 -7.05 -7.72
C VAL A 60 -2.50 -7.40 -7.06
N GLN A 61 -1.64 -6.43 -6.78
CA GLN A 61 -0.38 -6.65 -6.06
C GLN A 61 -0.64 -7.16 -4.64
N VAL A 62 -1.53 -6.51 -3.89
CA VAL A 62 -1.95 -6.90 -2.54
C VAL A 62 -2.52 -8.32 -2.54
N LEU A 63 -3.39 -8.65 -3.51
CA LEU A 63 -3.90 -10.01 -3.68
C LEU A 63 -2.79 -11.04 -3.96
N ALA A 64 -1.81 -10.68 -4.80
CA ALA A 64 -0.66 -11.54 -5.08
C ALA A 64 0.17 -11.82 -3.82
N VAL A 65 0.34 -10.84 -2.93
CA VAL A 65 0.97 -11.06 -1.62
C VAL A 65 0.15 -12.03 -0.77
N GLY A 66 -1.18 -11.91 -0.77
CA GLY A 66 -2.08 -12.88 -0.13
C GLY A 66 -1.90 -14.30 -0.65
N VAL A 67 -1.78 -14.47 -1.97
CA VAL A 67 -1.49 -15.78 -2.60
C VAL A 67 -0.12 -16.32 -2.16
N VAL A 68 0.91 -15.46 -2.09
CA VAL A 68 2.24 -15.86 -1.56
C VAL A 68 2.15 -16.31 -0.10
N ALA A 69 1.41 -15.60 0.74
CA ALA A 69 1.18 -15.98 2.13
C ALA A 69 0.45 -17.35 2.24
N TRP A 70 -0.53 -17.61 1.37
CA TRP A 70 -1.18 -18.92 1.27
C TRP A 70 -0.19 -20.03 0.89
N LEU A 71 0.69 -19.80 -0.09
CA LEU A 71 1.73 -20.77 -0.47
C LEU A 71 2.71 -21.03 0.69
N LEU A 72 3.07 -20.00 1.46
CA LEU A 72 3.90 -20.14 2.66
C LEU A 72 3.19 -20.90 3.78
N TYR A 73 1.89 -20.72 3.96
CA TYR A 73 1.06 -21.55 4.84
C TYR A 73 1.11 -23.03 4.43
N ARG A 74 0.86 -23.33 3.15
CA ARG A 74 0.90 -24.70 2.61
C ARG A 74 2.28 -25.34 2.82
N ARG A 75 3.35 -24.58 2.56
CA ARG A 75 4.73 -25.00 2.80
C ARG A 75 4.98 -25.29 4.28
N ALA A 76 4.56 -24.40 5.19
CA ALA A 76 4.77 -24.58 6.62
C ALA A 76 4.09 -25.86 7.13
N LYS A 77 2.88 -26.17 6.66
CA LYS A 77 2.21 -27.44 6.95
C LYS A 77 2.94 -28.67 6.39
N ALA A 78 3.46 -28.57 5.17
CA ALA A 78 4.17 -29.69 4.53
C ALA A 78 5.55 -29.95 5.13
N ALA A 79 6.19 -28.92 5.69
CA ALA A 79 7.51 -29.00 6.32
C ALA A 79 7.46 -29.32 7.82
N ASP A 80 6.28 -29.64 8.36
CA ASP A 80 6.03 -29.90 9.79
C ASP A 80 6.56 -28.79 10.71
N GLU A 81 6.45 -27.54 10.26
CA GLU A 81 6.79 -26.38 11.09
C GLU A 81 5.80 -26.25 12.26
N PRO A 82 6.21 -25.61 13.38
CA PRO A 82 5.33 -25.42 14.52
C PRO A 82 3.98 -24.81 14.11
N PRO A 83 2.84 -25.25 14.68
CA PRO A 83 1.50 -24.85 14.22
C PRO A 83 1.26 -23.35 14.15
N TRP A 84 1.90 -22.57 15.04
CA TRP A 84 1.79 -21.12 15.04
C TRP A 84 2.33 -20.49 13.75
N VAL A 85 3.37 -21.06 13.13
CA VAL A 85 3.96 -20.55 11.88
C VAL A 85 2.95 -20.64 10.74
N ALA A 86 2.30 -21.81 10.62
CA ALA A 86 1.26 -22.02 9.63
C ALA A 86 0.07 -21.09 9.89
N ARG A 87 -0.41 -20.98 11.14
CA ARG A 87 -1.52 -20.09 11.51
C ARG A 87 -1.20 -18.62 11.21
N SER A 88 0.03 -18.16 11.46
CA SER A 88 0.45 -16.79 11.11
C SER A 88 0.40 -16.53 9.61
N TRP A 89 0.87 -17.46 8.77
CA TRP A 89 0.73 -17.31 7.31
C TRP A 89 -0.72 -17.37 6.83
N ALA A 90 -1.56 -18.18 7.46
CA ALA A 90 -2.99 -18.22 7.16
C ALA A 90 -3.69 -16.90 7.54
N PHE A 91 -3.36 -16.34 8.72
CA PHE A 91 -3.83 -15.02 9.12
C PHE A 91 -3.38 -13.94 8.14
N LEU A 92 -2.09 -13.89 7.79
CA LEU A 92 -1.57 -12.91 6.81
C LEU A 92 -2.22 -13.07 5.43
N CYS A 93 -2.50 -14.30 4.99
CA CYS A 93 -3.27 -14.54 3.77
C CYS A 93 -4.67 -13.91 3.86
N GLY A 94 -5.41 -14.17 4.93
CA GLY A 94 -6.73 -13.57 5.14
C GLY A 94 -6.67 -12.05 5.21
N PHE A 95 -5.66 -11.51 5.89
CA PHE A 95 -5.40 -10.08 6.01
C PHE A 95 -5.17 -9.43 4.63
N PHE A 96 -4.25 -9.94 3.81
CA PHE A 96 -3.99 -9.36 2.49
C PHE A 96 -5.15 -9.54 1.51
N VAL A 97 -5.90 -10.64 1.59
CA VAL A 97 -7.14 -10.78 0.81
C VAL A 97 -8.17 -9.74 1.26
N TYR A 98 -8.30 -9.51 2.57
CA TYR A 98 -9.16 -8.44 3.10
C TYR A 98 -8.70 -7.07 2.59
N MET A 99 -7.41 -6.72 2.68
CA MET A 99 -6.86 -5.44 2.19
C MET A 99 -7.18 -5.22 0.71
N SER A 100 -6.97 -6.24 -0.13
CA SER A 100 -7.29 -6.16 -1.57
C SER A 100 -8.78 -5.87 -1.83
N VAL A 101 -9.67 -6.48 -1.04
CA VAL A 101 -11.12 -6.21 -1.13
C VAL A 101 -11.46 -4.83 -0.57
N ASP A 102 -10.80 -4.44 0.52
CA ASP A 102 -10.97 -3.16 1.19
C ASP A 102 -10.64 -2.01 0.25
N ASP A 103 -9.46 -1.99 -0.38
CA ASP A 103 -9.06 -0.92 -1.32
C ASP A 103 -10.01 -0.84 -2.53
N ALA A 104 -10.51 -1.99 -3.01
CA ALA A 104 -11.47 -2.02 -4.11
C ALA A 104 -12.87 -1.52 -3.71
N ALA A 105 -13.25 -1.66 -2.44
CA ALA A 105 -14.60 -1.39 -1.95
C ALA A 105 -14.68 -0.23 -0.95
N LYS A 106 -13.56 0.35 -0.54
CA LYS A 106 -13.41 1.43 0.45
C LYS A 106 -14.08 1.10 1.79
N ILE A 107 -13.84 -0.11 2.31
CA ILE A 107 -14.52 -0.58 3.53
C ILE A 107 -14.05 0.25 4.73
N HIS A 108 -12.74 0.46 4.88
CA HIS A 108 -12.18 1.23 5.99
C HIS A 108 -12.66 2.68 5.97
N GLU A 109 -12.81 3.31 4.80
CA GLU A 109 -13.38 4.65 4.68
C GLU A 109 -14.84 4.69 5.17
N ARG A 110 -15.67 3.74 4.73
CA ARG A 110 -17.09 3.65 5.10
C ARG A 110 -17.27 3.42 6.60
N VAL A 111 -16.44 2.55 7.17
CA VAL A 111 -16.43 2.29 8.61
C VAL A 111 -15.96 3.56 9.35
N GLY A 112 -14.87 4.19 8.92
CA GLY A 112 -14.38 5.44 9.50
C GLY A 112 -15.45 6.55 9.49
N SER A 113 -16.16 6.71 8.39
CA SER A 113 -17.28 7.67 8.28
C SER A 113 -18.41 7.34 9.28
N THR A 114 -18.78 6.07 9.40
CA THR A 114 -19.84 5.61 10.32
C THR A 114 -19.51 5.90 11.78
N PHE A 115 -18.25 5.72 12.17
CA PHE A 115 -17.79 5.86 13.55
C PHE A 115 -17.12 7.21 13.85
N LYS A 116 -17.11 8.16 12.90
CA LYS A 116 -16.42 9.46 13.02
C LYS A 116 -16.69 10.20 14.34
N LYS A 117 -17.94 10.18 14.84
CA LYS A 117 -18.31 10.82 16.11
C LYS A 117 -17.69 10.14 17.33
N GLY A 118 -17.55 8.81 17.30
CA GLY A 118 -16.99 8.03 18.42
C GLY A 118 -15.48 8.19 18.59
N VAL A 119 -14.79 8.63 17.54
CA VAL A 119 -13.34 8.86 17.52
C VAL A 119 -12.99 10.32 17.22
N ALA A 120 -13.88 11.26 17.52
CA ALA A 120 -13.71 12.68 17.20
C ALA A 120 -12.50 13.35 17.90
N PHE A 121 -11.92 12.71 18.92
CA PHE A 121 -10.68 13.14 19.56
C PHE A 121 -9.44 12.85 18.72
N PHE A 122 -9.55 11.97 17.71
CA PHE A 122 -8.45 11.59 16.84
C PHE A 122 -8.23 12.67 15.78
N PRO A 123 -7.00 13.18 15.60
CA PRO A 123 -6.74 14.41 14.82
C PRO A 123 -6.74 14.20 13.30
N SER A 124 -6.86 12.97 12.84
CA SER A 124 -6.79 12.60 11.42
C SER A 124 -7.97 11.69 11.04
N TYR A 125 -7.85 10.91 9.97
CA TYR A 125 -8.92 10.07 9.47
C TYR A 125 -9.41 9.08 10.52
N ALA A 126 -10.74 9.03 10.70
CA ALA A 126 -11.39 8.20 11.71
C ALA A 126 -11.10 6.70 11.53
N TRP A 127 -10.85 6.24 10.30
CA TRP A 127 -10.50 4.85 10.03
C TRP A 127 -9.18 4.46 10.71
N GLN A 128 -8.21 5.38 10.82
CA GLN A 128 -6.91 5.10 11.42
C GLN A 128 -7.04 4.77 12.90
N ALA A 129 -7.90 5.48 13.64
CA ALA A 129 -8.17 5.16 15.04
C ALA A 129 -8.74 3.74 15.24
N ILE A 130 -9.43 3.20 14.24
CA ILE A 130 -10.13 1.91 14.30
C ILE A 130 -9.24 0.76 13.79
N TYR A 131 -8.60 0.95 12.64
CA TYR A 131 -7.87 -0.10 11.92
C TYR A 131 -6.36 -0.10 12.17
N ALA A 132 -5.75 1.03 12.51
CA ALA A 132 -4.29 1.10 12.68
C ALA A 132 -3.74 0.08 13.71
N PRO A 133 -4.42 -0.23 14.84
CA PRO A 133 -3.94 -1.27 15.75
C PRO A 133 -3.85 -2.66 15.09
N LEU A 134 -4.87 -3.03 14.31
CA LEU A 134 -4.91 -4.31 13.60
C LEU A 134 -3.85 -4.33 12.48
N PHE A 135 -3.77 -3.27 11.69
CA PHE A 135 -2.84 -3.17 10.56
C PHE A 135 -1.38 -3.13 11.05
N GLY A 136 -1.10 -2.39 12.12
CA GLY A 136 0.20 -2.37 12.78
C GLY A 136 0.60 -3.74 13.33
N GLY A 137 -0.34 -4.45 13.97
CA GLY A 137 -0.10 -5.83 14.44
C GLY A 137 0.21 -6.79 13.28
N ALA A 138 -0.54 -6.71 12.18
CA ALA A 138 -0.31 -7.50 10.98
C ALA A 138 1.05 -7.16 10.32
N ALA A 139 1.43 -5.89 10.25
CA ALA A 139 2.72 -5.44 9.72
C ALA A 139 3.90 -5.96 10.56
N LEU A 140 3.81 -5.90 11.90
CA LEU A 140 4.82 -6.46 12.80
C LEU A 140 4.92 -7.99 12.65
N LEU A 141 3.78 -8.68 12.55
CA LEU A 141 3.77 -10.12 12.30
C LEU A 141 4.39 -10.46 10.94
N LEU A 142 4.07 -9.71 9.89
CA LEU A 142 4.67 -9.87 8.57
C LEU A 142 6.17 -9.67 8.62
N LEU A 143 6.65 -8.61 9.26
CA LEU A 143 8.07 -8.34 9.43
C LEU A 143 8.78 -9.52 10.10
N PHE A 144 8.24 -9.99 11.23
CA PHE A 144 8.78 -11.12 11.96
C PHE A 144 8.82 -12.41 11.12
N MET A 145 7.72 -12.73 10.44
CA MET A 145 7.58 -13.93 9.61
C MET A 145 8.45 -13.88 8.36
N ALA A 146 8.51 -12.73 7.67
CA ALA A 146 9.34 -12.51 6.50
C ALA A 146 10.83 -12.61 6.86
N TRP A 147 11.24 -12.06 8.01
CA TRP A 147 12.63 -12.14 8.48
C TRP A 147 13.09 -13.57 8.74
N ARG A 148 12.19 -14.43 9.24
CA ARG A 148 12.42 -15.87 9.44
C ARG A 148 12.64 -16.61 8.11
N VAL A 149 11.82 -16.31 7.09
CA VAL A 149 11.82 -17.07 5.82
C VAL A 149 12.90 -16.59 4.86
N VAL A 150 13.10 -15.29 4.71
CA VAL A 150 14.08 -14.74 3.78
C VAL A 150 15.45 -14.89 4.41
N ARG A 151 16.28 -15.84 3.95
CA ARG A 151 17.65 -16.04 4.48
C ARG A 151 18.74 -15.25 3.77
N GLN A 152 18.48 -14.86 2.51
CA GLN A 152 19.47 -14.18 1.68
C GLN A 152 19.63 -12.72 2.12
N ARG A 153 20.86 -12.33 2.50
CA ARG A 153 21.16 -10.98 3.03
C ARG A 153 20.70 -9.84 2.11
N THR A 154 20.92 -9.98 0.79
CA THR A 154 20.49 -8.97 -0.18
C THR A 154 18.97 -8.87 -0.31
N ALA A 155 18.24 -9.96 -0.10
CA ALA A 155 16.78 -9.96 -0.14
C ALA A 155 16.18 -9.43 1.19
N ARG A 156 16.86 -9.69 2.31
CA ARG A 156 16.46 -9.19 3.63
C ARG A 156 16.40 -7.67 3.72
N TRP A 157 17.29 -6.95 3.01
CA TRP A 157 17.29 -5.49 3.00
C TRP A 157 16.03 -4.87 2.39
N TRP A 158 15.31 -5.58 1.52
CA TRP A 158 14.06 -5.07 0.95
C TRP A 158 12.89 -5.09 1.92
N ILE A 159 12.95 -5.92 2.98
CA ILE A 159 11.90 -5.97 4.01
C ILE A 159 11.80 -4.64 4.78
N PRO A 160 12.87 -4.11 5.41
CA PRO A 160 12.79 -2.83 6.10
C PRO A 160 12.60 -1.66 5.13
N VAL A 161 13.06 -1.75 3.88
CA VAL A 161 12.79 -0.72 2.87
C VAL A 161 11.30 -0.64 2.57
N GLY A 162 10.65 -1.76 2.26
CA GLY A 162 9.21 -1.79 2.01
C GLY A 162 8.41 -1.33 3.23
N LEU A 163 8.80 -1.75 4.44
CA LEU A 163 8.16 -1.29 5.67
C LEU A 163 8.34 0.22 5.89
N ALA A 164 9.51 0.78 5.57
CA ALA A 164 9.75 2.21 5.68
C ALA A 164 8.91 3.01 4.69
N CYS A 165 8.76 2.51 3.45
CA CYS A 165 7.86 3.09 2.44
C CYS A 165 6.40 3.08 2.94
N TYR A 166 5.89 1.95 3.41
CA TYR A 166 4.54 1.85 3.95
C TYR A 166 4.31 2.75 5.19
N VAL A 167 5.25 2.79 6.13
CA VAL A 167 5.15 3.69 7.30
C VAL A 167 5.16 5.16 6.86
N ALA A 168 5.92 5.51 5.83
CA ALA A 168 5.90 6.86 5.26
C ALA A 168 4.57 7.16 4.57
N ALA A 169 3.98 6.21 3.81
CA ALA A 169 2.64 6.36 3.23
C ALA A 169 1.59 6.64 4.30
N VAL A 170 1.51 5.78 5.33
CA VAL A 170 0.57 5.96 6.45
C VAL A 170 0.78 7.29 7.19
N ALA A 171 2.02 7.75 7.31
CA ALA A 171 2.31 9.06 7.92
C ALA A 171 1.87 10.24 7.02
N LEU A 172 2.00 10.12 5.70
CA LEU A 172 1.48 11.10 4.75
C LEU A 172 -0.05 11.14 4.78
N ASP A 173 -0.71 9.98 4.79
CA ASP A 173 -2.17 9.87 4.90
C ASP A 173 -2.67 10.45 6.24
N PHE A 174 -1.97 10.14 7.34
CA PHE A 174 -2.26 10.75 8.64
C PHE A 174 -2.12 12.27 8.60
N ALA A 175 -1.05 12.79 7.99
CA ALA A 175 -0.88 14.23 7.85
C ALA A 175 -2.02 14.83 7.03
N GLU A 176 -2.35 14.22 5.88
CA GLU A 176 -3.44 14.64 5.00
C GLU A 176 -4.78 14.79 5.76
N GLY A 177 -5.11 13.84 6.63
CA GLY A 177 -6.36 13.90 7.41
C GLY A 177 -6.42 15.02 8.46
N ILE A 178 -5.33 15.77 8.69
CA ILE A 178 -5.30 16.91 9.62
C ILE A 178 -5.81 18.19 8.92
N ASP A 179 -6.86 18.77 9.46
CA ASP A 179 -7.44 20.02 8.97
C ASP A 179 -6.39 21.15 8.88
N GLY A 180 -6.26 21.75 7.70
CA GLY A 180 -5.37 22.90 7.47
C GLY A 180 -3.93 22.56 7.09
N VAL A 181 -3.53 21.28 7.09
CA VAL A 181 -2.12 20.90 6.85
C VAL A 181 -1.62 21.33 5.47
N HIS A 182 -2.42 21.13 4.42
CA HIS A 182 -2.01 21.45 3.06
C HIS A 182 -1.96 22.96 2.83
N GLN A 183 -2.83 23.73 3.50
CA GLN A 183 -2.79 25.19 3.47
C GLN A 183 -1.51 25.71 4.13
N ALA A 184 -1.11 25.12 5.27
CA ALA A 184 0.13 25.48 5.95
C ALA A 184 1.37 25.17 5.09
N TRP A 185 1.44 23.98 4.49
CA TRP A 185 2.53 23.60 3.59
C TRP A 185 2.55 24.44 2.31
N ALA A 186 1.40 24.74 1.73
CA ALA A 186 1.27 25.62 0.57
C ALA A 186 1.81 27.03 0.85
N ALA A 187 1.47 27.60 2.01
CA ALA A 187 1.99 28.89 2.44
C ALA A 187 3.51 28.87 2.64
N LEU A 188 4.05 27.81 3.24
CA LEU A 188 5.50 27.65 3.46
C LEU A 188 6.29 27.52 2.15
N LEU A 189 5.75 26.77 1.18
CA LEU A 189 6.41 26.48 -0.09
C LEU A 189 6.15 27.53 -1.18
N GLY A 190 5.22 28.47 -0.93
CA GLY A 190 4.75 29.42 -1.95
C GLY A 190 3.99 28.73 -3.11
N TRP A 191 3.39 27.56 -2.84
CA TRP A 191 2.68 26.75 -3.84
C TRP A 191 1.17 26.89 -3.69
N LYS A 192 0.42 26.46 -4.71
CA LYS A 192 -1.04 26.31 -4.58
C LYS A 192 -1.35 25.10 -3.71
N THR A 193 -2.35 25.19 -2.83
CA THR A 193 -2.82 24.06 -1.99
C THR A 193 -3.10 22.80 -2.80
N HIS A 194 -3.77 22.94 -3.95
CA HIS A 194 -4.03 21.83 -4.88
C HIS A 194 -2.74 21.15 -5.36
N THR A 195 -1.66 21.90 -5.61
CA THR A 195 -0.39 21.33 -6.06
C THR A 195 0.24 20.50 -4.94
N VAL A 196 0.27 21.03 -3.72
CA VAL A 196 0.80 20.32 -2.56
C VAL A 196 0.00 19.06 -2.28
N SER A 197 -1.32 19.16 -2.20
CA SER A 197 -2.20 18.02 -1.91
C SER A 197 -2.10 16.93 -2.97
N HIS A 198 -2.04 17.31 -4.26
CA HIS A 198 -1.94 16.33 -5.34
C HIS A 198 -0.58 15.64 -5.36
N VAL A 199 0.52 16.38 -5.20
CA VAL A 199 1.87 15.80 -5.17
C VAL A 199 2.05 14.88 -3.98
N GLN A 200 1.56 15.24 -2.79
CA GLN A 200 1.62 14.35 -1.63
C GLN A 200 0.83 13.06 -1.88
N LYS A 201 -0.41 13.12 -2.37
CA LYS A 201 -1.18 11.91 -2.70
C LYS A 201 -0.45 11.02 -3.71
N VAL A 202 0.13 11.61 -4.76
CA VAL A 202 0.92 10.85 -5.75
C VAL A 202 2.09 10.13 -5.10
N ILE A 203 2.81 10.82 -4.19
CA ILE A 203 3.94 10.21 -3.47
C ILE A 203 3.45 9.09 -2.55
N GLU A 204 2.41 9.35 -1.76
CA GLU A 204 1.80 8.40 -0.84
C GLU A 204 1.37 7.11 -1.55
N GLU A 205 0.52 7.22 -2.56
CA GLU A 205 -0.02 6.10 -3.35
C GLU A 205 1.08 5.33 -4.10
N THR A 206 2.23 5.96 -4.35
CA THR A 206 3.37 5.30 -5.02
C THR A 206 4.23 4.49 -4.05
N ILE A 207 4.27 4.86 -2.77
CA ILE A 207 5.15 4.24 -1.77
C ILE A 207 4.40 3.30 -0.80
N GLU A 208 3.07 3.28 -0.85
CA GLU A 208 2.23 2.30 -0.13
C GLU A 208 2.43 0.86 -0.65
#